data_AF-A0A963UYL8-F1
#
_entry.id   AF-A0A963UYL8-F1
#
_cell.length_a   1.000
_cell.length_b   1.000
_cell.length_c   1.000
_cell.angle_alpha   90.00
_cell.angle_beta   90.00
_cell.angle_gamma   90.00
#
_symmetry.space_group_name_H-M   'P 1'
#
loop_
_entity.id
_entity.type
_entity.pdbx_description
1 polymer ?
#
loop_
_entity_poly.entity_id
_entity_poly.type
_entity_poly.pdbx_seq_one_letter_code
_entity_poly.pdbx_strand_id
1 'polypeptide(L)'
;MTEILVIHTGGTIGMVPGPGGLHPAPGVVETALGALAPAGTTLTVIAFDPLVDSAEMGPDHWNRIIDAVASFGGQGVVVTHGTDTMAFTGAALSQALAGVAIPVVLCGSMQPLNTGGDAEGNLALALGTAAAGAAGVWLAFAGRLMPAAGLVKHHAQDADAFRAVAQEPLPGPFRPRRFAQARLAILTLSPGLPADALGAMLGRLDAAVLRVFGAGTAMSDPALHAVLAAAVARGCRIRAVSQCEAGGLAPGAYAAGAALWRAGVENGGTDTPEAALIRLWLSVLD
;
A
#
# COMPACT_ATOMS: atom_id res chain seq x y z
N MET A 1 -11.72 15.90 -25.10
CA MET A 1 -10.80 16.52 -24.13
C MET A 1 -10.72 15.55 -22.97
N THR A 2 -9.50 15.20 -22.54
CA THR A 2 -9.27 14.21 -21.49
C THR A 2 -9.18 14.93 -20.15
N GLU A 3 -10.01 14.58 -19.18
CA GLU A 3 -10.00 15.14 -17.83
C GLU A 3 -9.23 14.20 -16.89
N ILE A 4 -8.20 14.73 -16.24
CA ILE A 4 -7.41 14.01 -15.25
C ILE A 4 -7.46 14.77 -13.93
N LEU A 5 -7.73 14.04 -12.85
CA LEU A 5 -7.56 14.54 -11.49
C LEU A 5 -6.16 14.22 -11.00
N VAL A 6 -5.45 15.21 -10.47
CA VAL A 6 -4.18 15.02 -9.76
C VAL A 6 -4.40 15.29 -8.28
N ILE A 7 -4.16 14.28 -7.45
CA ILE A 7 -4.19 14.39 -6.00
C ILE A 7 -2.74 14.50 -5.52
N HIS A 8 -2.32 15.71 -5.12
CA HIS A 8 -0.98 15.95 -4.61
C HIS A 8 -0.93 15.74 -3.11
N THR A 9 -0.51 14.54 -2.67
CA THR A 9 -0.46 14.23 -1.23
C THR A 9 0.87 14.63 -0.60
N GLY A 10 1.96 14.70 -1.36
CA GLY A 10 3.29 15.05 -0.89
C GLY A 10 4.40 14.22 -1.55
N GLY A 11 5.48 13.98 -0.80
CA GLY A 11 6.64 13.20 -1.24
C GLY A 11 7.77 14.03 -1.87
N THR A 12 8.92 13.39 -2.05
CA THR A 12 10.16 13.99 -2.59
C THR A 12 9.97 14.70 -3.92
N ILE A 13 9.01 14.25 -4.74
CA ILE A 13 8.72 14.79 -6.07
C ILE A 13 8.48 16.31 -6.07
N GLY A 14 7.81 16.84 -5.04
CA GLY A 14 7.50 18.26 -4.87
C GLY A 14 8.42 18.99 -3.89
N MET A 15 9.54 18.38 -3.47
CA MET A 15 10.48 19.01 -2.55
C MET A 15 11.52 19.86 -3.29
N VAL A 16 12.11 20.83 -2.58
CA VAL A 16 13.21 21.66 -3.10
C VAL A 16 14.40 21.63 -2.13
N PRO A 17 15.64 21.82 -2.63
CA PRO A 17 16.81 21.91 -1.78
C PRO A 17 16.75 23.12 -0.82
N GLY A 18 17.16 22.91 0.43
CA GLY A 18 17.31 23.96 1.44
C GLY A 18 18.48 23.70 2.39
N PRO A 19 18.77 24.63 3.33
CA PRO A 19 19.94 24.56 4.22
C PRO A 19 19.98 23.32 5.13
N GLY A 20 18.83 22.70 5.41
CA GLY A 20 18.68 21.51 6.25
C GLY A 20 18.37 20.22 5.47
N GLY A 21 18.50 20.23 4.15
CA GLY A 21 18.07 19.15 3.27
C GLY A 21 16.82 19.51 2.45
N LEU A 22 16.18 18.50 1.87
CA LEU A 22 14.97 18.67 1.07
C LEU A 22 13.79 19.06 1.97
N HIS A 23 12.95 19.97 1.50
CA HIS A 23 11.70 20.36 2.17
C HIS A 23 10.58 20.56 1.13
N PRO A 24 9.30 20.35 1.48
CA PRO A 24 8.19 20.57 0.56
C PRO A 24 8.09 22.05 0.13
N ALA A 25 7.74 22.29 -1.13
CA ALA A 25 7.42 23.62 -1.62
C ALA A 25 6.16 23.59 -2.50
N PRO A 26 5.24 24.57 -2.35
CA PRO A 26 4.05 24.65 -3.19
C PRO A 26 4.43 25.04 -4.64
N GLY A 27 3.64 24.60 -5.62
CA GLY A 27 3.76 25.03 -7.01
C GLY A 27 4.74 24.22 -7.87
N VAL A 28 5.60 23.38 -7.27
CA VAL A 28 6.60 22.58 -8.00
C VAL A 28 5.92 21.54 -8.89
N VAL A 29 5.00 20.77 -8.30
CA VAL A 29 4.26 19.73 -9.03
C VAL A 29 3.30 20.37 -10.03
N GLU A 30 2.59 21.42 -9.63
CA GLU A 30 1.64 22.14 -10.49
C GLU A 30 2.30 22.70 -11.76
N THR A 31 3.52 23.23 -11.63
CA THR A 31 4.30 23.70 -12.77
C THR A 31 4.70 22.55 -13.69
N ALA A 32 5.20 21.45 -13.14
CA ALA A 32 5.59 20.28 -13.93
C ALA A 32 4.40 19.63 -14.65
N LEU A 33 3.23 19.58 -14.00
CA LEU A 33 2.00 19.08 -14.59
C LEU A 33 1.63 19.84 -15.88
N GLY A 34 1.74 21.17 -15.90
CA GLY A 34 1.46 21.98 -17.08
C GLY A 34 2.41 21.70 -18.25
N ALA A 35 3.65 21.31 -17.98
CA ALA A 35 4.64 20.99 -19.00
C ALA A 35 4.54 19.54 -19.51
N LEU A 36 4.12 18.61 -18.65
CA LEU A 36 4.13 17.16 -18.93
C LEU A 36 2.76 16.59 -19.34
N ALA A 37 1.67 17.35 -19.17
CA ALA A 37 0.33 16.91 -19.54
C ALA A 37 0.26 16.54 -21.04
N PRO A 38 -0.36 15.39 -21.40
CA PRO A 38 -0.63 15.07 -22.79
C PRO A 38 -1.49 16.14 -23.47
N ALA A 39 -1.27 16.38 -24.76
CA ALA A 39 -2.06 17.35 -25.51
C ALA A 39 -3.57 17.04 -25.45
N GLY A 40 -4.40 18.09 -25.30
CA GLY A 40 -5.85 17.93 -25.18
C GLY A 40 -6.35 17.43 -23.82
N THR A 41 -5.49 17.51 -22.79
CA THR A 41 -5.82 17.16 -21.41
C THR A 41 -6.16 18.40 -20.58
N THR A 42 -7.20 18.31 -19.78
CA THR A 42 -7.54 19.27 -18.72
C THR A 42 -7.20 18.64 -17.38
N LEU A 43 -6.39 19.33 -16.59
CA LEU A 43 -5.97 18.88 -15.26
C LEU A 43 -6.77 19.60 -14.18
N THR A 44 -7.34 18.85 -13.24
CA THR A 44 -7.83 19.37 -11.96
C THR A 44 -6.85 18.92 -10.89
N VAL A 45 -6.35 19.85 -10.06
CA VAL A 45 -5.38 19.52 -9.00
C VAL A 45 -6.00 19.74 -7.63
N ILE A 46 -5.92 18.72 -6.77
CA ILE A 46 -6.25 18.79 -5.34
C ILE A 46 -4.98 18.52 -4.56
N ALA A 47 -4.41 19.56 -3.94
CA ALA A 47 -3.29 19.41 -3.02
C ALA A 47 -3.80 19.14 -1.59
N PHE A 48 -3.07 18.28 -0.87
CA PHE A 48 -3.26 18.16 0.57
C PHE A 48 -2.65 19.39 1.25
N ASP A 49 -3.32 19.87 2.30
CA ASP A 49 -2.88 20.99 3.11
C ASP A 49 -3.02 20.61 4.59
N PRO A 50 -1.90 20.42 5.33
CA PRO A 50 -0.53 20.40 4.81
C PRO A 50 -0.26 19.20 3.88
N LEU A 51 0.81 19.28 3.08
CA LEU A 51 1.35 18.09 2.42
C LEU A 51 1.78 17.06 3.47
N VAL A 52 1.65 15.79 3.13
CA VAL A 52 1.84 14.65 4.05
C VAL A 52 3.15 13.95 3.72
N ASP A 53 4.00 13.80 4.73
CA ASP A 53 5.13 12.86 4.68
C ASP A 53 4.57 11.44 4.59
N SER A 54 5.12 10.60 3.70
CA SER A 54 4.65 9.22 3.57
C SER A 54 4.68 8.45 4.89
N ALA A 55 5.61 8.72 5.80
CA ALA A 55 5.68 8.08 7.11
C ALA A 55 4.42 8.33 7.98
N GLU A 56 3.71 9.43 7.73
CA GLU A 56 2.47 9.82 8.43
C GLU A 56 1.21 9.40 7.66
N MET A 57 1.35 8.77 6.48
CA MET A 57 0.21 8.33 5.67
C MET A 57 -0.56 7.20 6.37
N GLY A 58 -1.88 7.25 6.31
CA GLY A 58 -2.73 6.29 7.03
C GLY A 58 -4.22 6.35 6.64
N PRO A 59 -5.10 5.68 7.41
CA PRO A 59 -6.51 5.48 7.07
C PRO A 59 -7.29 6.74 6.67
N ASP A 60 -7.14 7.83 7.42
CA ASP A 60 -7.88 9.07 7.14
C ASP A 60 -7.42 9.72 5.83
N HIS A 61 -6.12 9.66 5.54
CA HIS A 61 -5.56 10.12 4.28
C HIS A 61 -6.01 9.25 3.10
N TRP A 62 -5.99 7.91 3.26
CA TRP A 62 -6.49 6.99 2.24
C TRP A 62 -7.97 7.25 1.94
N ASN A 63 -8.80 7.45 2.97
CA ASN A 63 -10.21 7.79 2.82
C ASN A 63 -10.40 9.08 2.02
N ARG A 64 -9.58 10.13 2.27
CA ARG A 64 -9.62 11.38 1.49
C ARG A 64 -9.28 11.16 0.01
N ILE A 65 -8.30 10.31 -0.29
CA ILE A 65 -7.96 9.94 -1.68
C ILE A 65 -9.12 9.18 -2.33
N ILE A 66 -9.68 8.19 -1.63
CA ILE A 66 -10.81 7.38 -2.11
C ILE A 66 -12.02 8.25 -2.42
N ASP A 67 -12.36 9.20 -1.54
CA ASP A 67 -13.48 10.11 -1.73
C ASP A 67 -13.31 10.99 -2.98
N ALA A 68 -12.09 11.48 -3.21
CA ALA A 68 -11.76 12.27 -4.39
C ALA A 68 -11.86 11.43 -5.68
N VAL A 69 -11.35 10.20 -5.67
CA VAL A 69 -11.46 9.26 -6.81
C VAL A 69 -12.92 8.91 -7.09
N ALA A 70 -13.70 8.56 -6.05
CA ALA A 70 -15.09 8.15 -6.20
C ALA A 70 -16.00 9.28 -6.69
N SER A 71 -15.64 10.54 -6.40
CA SER A 71 -16.38 11.72 -6.85
C SER A 71 -15.95 12.23 -8.23
N PHE A 72 -14.88 11.68 -8.80
CA PHE A 72 -14.34 12.15 -10.07
C PHE A 72 -14.99 11.45 -11.27
N GLY A 73 -15.50 12.24 -12.22
CA GLY A 73 -16.18 11.75 -13.42
C GLY A 73 -15.33 11.71 -14.70
N GLY A 74 -14.04 12.05 -14.61
CA GLY A 74 -13.13 12.10 -15.75
C GLY A 74 -12.47 10.76 -16.09
N GLN A 75 -11.39 10.81 -16.87
CA GLN A 75 -10.78 9.64 -17.50
C GLN A 75 -9.76 8.92 -16.63
N GLY A 76 -9.13 9.60 -15.68
CA GLY A 76 -8.16 8.97 -14.79
C GLY A 76 -7.67 9.87 -13.68
N VAL A 77 -7.01 9.26 -12.71
CA VAL A 77 -6.48 9.95 -11.52
C VAL A 77 -4.98 9.67 -11.40
N VAL A 78 -4.21 10.71 -11.10
CA VAL A 78 -2.82 10.59 -10.66
C VAL A 78 -2.74 10.97 -9.18
N VAL A 79 -2.05 10.17 -8.38
CA VAL A 79 -1.81 10.44 -6.96
C VAL A 79 -0.31 10.54 -6.74
N THR A 80 0.20 11.74 -6.47
CA THR A 80 1.62 11.89 -6.11
C THR A 80 1.81 11.59 -4.64
N HIS A 81 2.82 10.78 -4.32
CA HIS A 81 3.00 10.19 -3.00
C HIS A 81 4.49 9.99 -2.67
N GLY A 82 4.86 10.06 -1.39
CA GLY A 82 6.21 9.71 -0.91
C GLY A 82 6.49 8.20 -1.01
N THR A 83 7.72 7.79 -1.19
CA THR A 83 8.00 6.39 -1.57
C THR A 83 7.90 5.42 -0.38
N ASP A 84 8.16 5.83 0.86
CA ASP A 84 8.33 4.91 1.99
C ASP A 84 7.10 4.05 2.32
N THR A 85 5.91 4.63 2.27
CA THR A 85 4.65 3.91 2.56
C THR A 85 3.77 3.72 1.32
N MET A 86 4.30 4.00 0.13
CA MET A 86 3.57 3.90 -1.13
C MET A 86 3.01 2.49 -1.37
N ALA A 87 3.71 1.44 -0.91
CA ALA A 87 3.24 0.07 -0.97
C ALA A 87 1.94 -0.15 -0.18
N PHE A 88 1.84 0.44 1.03
CA PHE A 88 0.63 0.40 1.85
C PHE A 88 -0.52 1.16 1.18
N THR A 89 -0.26 2.36 0.66
CA THR A 89 -1.27 3.15 -0.06
C THR A 89 -1.73 2.43 -1.34
N GLY A 90 -0.80 1.80 -2.08
CA GLY A 90 -1.13 1.00 -3.26
C GLY A 90 -2.07 -0.15 -2.95
N ALA A 91 -1.77 -0.93 -1.91
CA ALA A 91 -2.66 -1.98 -1.43
C ALA A 91 -4.01 -1.41 -0.97
N ALA A 92 -4.01 -0.29 -0.22
CA ALA A 92 -5.19 0.36 0.31
C ALA A 92 -6.16 0.77 -0.80
N LEU A 93 -5.66 1.53 -1.76
CA LEU A 93 -6.45 2.03 -2.90
C LEU A 93 -6.90 0.89 -3.80
N SER A 94 -6.02 -0.08 -4.11
CA SER A 94 -6.38 -1.23 -4.96
C SER A 94 -7.56 -2.02 -4.40
N GLN A 95 -7.59 -2.23 -3.08
CA GLN A 95 -8.66 -2.98 -2.45
C GLN A 95 -9.91 -2.13 -2.19
N ALA A 96 -9.74 -0.88 -1.75
CA ALA A 96 -10.86 0.01 -1.45
C ALA A 96 -11.61 0.45 -2.72
N LEU A 97 -10.91 0.56 -3.86
CA LEU A 97 -11.46 0.94 -5.15
C LEU A 97 -11.66 -0.26 -6.09
N ALA A 98 -11.77 -1.48 -5.55
CA ALA A 98 -11.98 -2.68 -6.36
C ALA A 98 -13.17 -2.49 -7.32
N GLY A 99 -12.94 -2.78 -8.61
CA GLY A 99 -13.93 -2.59 -9.68
C GLY A 99 -13.95 -1.20 -10.32
N VAL A 100 -13.09 -0.26 -9.89
CA VAL A 100 -13.00 1.09 -10.49
C VAL A 100 -12.79 1.01 -12.01
N ALA A 101 -13.52 1.85 -12.75
CA ALA A 101 -13.56 1.80 -14.22
C ALA A 101 -12.52 2.70 -14.91
N ILE A 102 -11.72 3.42 -14.12
CA ILE A 102 -10.69 4.35 -14.60
C ILE A 102 -9.32 3.98 -14.03
N PRO A 103 -8.21 4.32 -14.72
CA PRO A 103 -6.87 4.23 -14.15
C PRO A 103 -6.70 5.20 -12.97
N VAL A 104 -6.20 4.67 -11.85
CA VAL A 104 -5.73 5.43 -10.69
C VAL A 104 -4.25 5.15 -10.53
N VAL A 105 -3.40 6.14 -10.78
CA VAL A 105 -1.95 5.93 -10.93
C VAL A 105 -1.19 6.63 -9.82
N LEU A 106 -0.60 5.86 -8.92
CA LEU A 106 0.38 6.34 -7.96
C LEU A 106 1.66 6.76 -8.69
N CYS A 107 2.25 7.85 -8.23
CA CYS A 107 3.49 8.41 -8.75
C CYS A 107 4.32 8.96 -7.60
N GLY A 108 5.63 8.79 -7.67
CA GLY A 108 6.56 9.45 -6.77
C GLY A 108 7.94 9.45 -7.40
N SER A 109 8.96 9.80 -6.62
CA SER A 109 10.32 9.81 -7.11
C SER A 109 11.33 9.67 -5.97
N MET A 110 12.54 9.24 -6.32
CA MET A 110 13.70 9.22 -5.43
C MET A 110 14.39 10.58 -5.37
N GLN A 111 14.34 11.33 -6.46
CA GLN A 111 14.84 12.71 -6.55
C GLN A 111 13.73 13.69 -6.89
N PRO A 112 13.81 14.96 -6.47
CA PRO A 112 12.78 15.95 -6.77
C PRO A 112 12.66 16.28 -8.26
N LEU A 113 11.56 16.93 -8.63
CA LEU A 113 11.43 17.59 -9.93
C LEU A 113 12.52 18.65 -10.11
N ASN A 114 12.91 18.88 -11.36
CA ASN A 114 13.91 19.85 -11.81
C ASN A 114 15.36 19.53 -11.40
N THR A 115 15.66 18.29 -11.02
CA THR A 115 17.04 17.84 -10.72
C THR A 115 17.63 16.92 -11.77
N GLY A 116 16.89 16.60 -12.85
CA GLY A 116 17.31 15.62 -13.85
C GLY A 116 17.24 14.18 -13.36
N GLY A 117 16.49 13.93 -12.29
CA GLY A 117 16.27 12.62 -11.70
C GLY A 117 15.11 11.86 -12.34
N ASP A 118 14.43 11.04 -11.54
CA ASP A 118 13.36 10.13 -11.97
C ASP A 118 11.95 10.78 -11.98
N ALA A 119 11.79 11.95 -11.36
CA ALA A 119 10.51 12.59 -11.15
C ALA A 119 9.72 12.90 -12.43
N GLU A 120 10.34 13.55 -13.42
CA GLU A 120 9.68 13.94 -14.66
C GLU A 120 9.22 12.73 -15.46
N GLY A 121 10.07 11.70 -15.54
CA GLY A 121 9.76 10.45 -16.23
C GLY A 121 8.61 9.70 -15.57
N ASN A 122 8.62 9.60 -14.23
CA ASN A 122 7.54 8.95 -13.48
C ASN A 122 6.23 9.72 -13.63
N LEU A 123 6.25 11.05 -13.53
CA LEU A 123 5.05 11.89 -13.64
C LEU A 123 4.46 11.88 -15.05
N ALA A 124 5.30 11.95 -16.08
CA ALA A 124 4.86 11.84 -17.48
C ALA A 124 4.22 10.48 -17.76
N LEU A 125 4.82 9.38 -17.26
CA LEU A 125 4.25 8.04 -17.38
C LEU A 125 2.91 7.93 -16.64
N ALA A 126 2.80 8.53 -15.45
CA ALA A 126 1.56 8.55 -14.67
C ALA A 126 0.44 9.28 -15.41
N LEU A 127 0.72 10.47 -15.96
CA LEU A 127 -0.24 11.27 -16.71
C LEU A 127 -0.68 10.57 -18.00
N GLY A 128 0.25 10.00 -18.76
CA GLY A 128 -0.07 9.24 -19.96
C GLY A 128 -0.95 8.01 -19.66
N THR A 129 -0.66 7.32 -18.54
CA THR A 129 -1.47 6.18 -18.10
C THR A 129 -2.84 6.63 -17.59
N ALA A 130 -2.95 7.74 -16.86
CA ALA A 130 -4.25 8.27 -16.44
C ALA A 130 -5.09 8.73 -17.64
N ALA A 131 -4.47 9.17 -18.73
CA ALA A 131 -5.19 9.62 -19.92
C ALA A 131 -5.81 8.47 -20.74
N ALA A 132 -5.16 7.30 -20.80
CA ALA A 132 -5.49 6.25 -21.76
C ALA A 132 -5.22 4.81 -21.30
N GLY A 133 -4.81 4.61 -20.04
CA GLY A 133 -4.45 3.32 -19.47
C GLY A 133 -5.65 2.45 -19.11
N ALA A 134 -5.36 1.21 -18.76
CA ALA A 134 -6.37 0.27 -18.30
C ALA A 134 -6.90 0.66 -16.91
N ALA A 135 -8.18 0.37 -16.68
CA ALA A 135 -8.80 0.55 -15.37
C ALA A 135 -8.08 -0.22 -14.27
N GLY A 136 -8.10 0.32 -13.06
CA GLY A 136 -7.43 -0.26 -11.89
C GLY A 136 -6.42 0.68 -11.27
N VAL A 137 -5.77 0.20 -10.21
CA VAL A 137 -4.79 1.00 -9.45
C VAL A 137 -3.38 0.55 -9.81
N TRP A 138 -2.55 1.50 -10.19
CA TRP A 138 -1.22 1.28 -10.75
C TRP A 138 -0.17 2.15 -10.05
N LEU A 139 1.09 1.79 -10.22
CA LEU A 139 2.25 2.63 -9.91
C LEU A 139 3.04 2.89 -11.18
N ALA A 140 3.27 4.16 -11.51
CA ALA A 140 4.25 4.60 -12.49
C ALA A 140 5.57 4.94 -11.78
N PHE A 141 6.61 4.11 -11.98
CA PHE A 141 7.91 4.30 -11.34
C PHE A 141 9.03 3.64 -12.14
N ALA A 142 10.16 4.34 -12.27
CA ALA A 142 11.36 3.88 -12.98
C ALA A 142 11.07 3.40 -14.41
N GLY A 143 10.24 4.15 -15.13
CA GLY A 143 9.84 3.83 -16.51
C GLY A 143 8.93 2.60 -16.66
N ARG A 144 8.40 2.06 -15.55
CA ARG A 144 7.51 0.88 -15.56
C ARG A 144 6.15 1.22 -14.96
N LEU A 145 5.13 0.56 -15.48
CA LEU A 145 3.80 0.52 -14.89
C LEU A 145 3.60 -0.80 -14.15
N MET A 146 3.27 -0.74 -12.87
CA MET A 146 3.14 -1.92 -11.99
C MET A 146 1.75 -1.95 -11.33
N PRO A 147 1.11 -3.12 -11.16
CA PRO A 147 -0.12 -3.23 -10.36
C PRO A 147 0.13 -2.80 -8.91
N ALA A 148 -0.71 -1.92 -8.37
CA ALA A 148 -0.46 -1.33 -7.07
C ALA A 148 -0.80 -2.25 -5.88
N ALA A 149 -1.55 -3.33 -6.12
CA ALA A 149 -2.14 -4.16 -5.07
C ALA A 149 -1.11 -4.89 -4.19
N GLY A 150 0.04 -5.26 -4.75
CA GLY A 150 1.09 -6.03 -4.06
C GLY A 150 2.47 -5.41 -4.25
N LEU A 151 2.54 -4.09 -4.18
CA LEU A 151 3.81 -3.39 -4.27
C LEU A 151 4.70 -3.72 -3.07
N VAL A 152 6.00 -3.83 -3.32
CA VAL A 152 7.05 -3.95 -2.29
C VAL A 152 8.14 -2.94 -2.62
N LYS A 153 8.46 -2.06 -1.67
CA LYS A 153 9.64 -1.19 -1.76
C LYS A 153 10.86 -1.99 -1.30
N HIS A 154 11.61 -2.51 -2.26
CA HIS A 154 12.73 -3.40 -2.00
C HIS A 154 14.09 -2.67 -1.94
N HIS A 155 14.14 -1.40 -2.37
CA HIS A 155 15.31 -0.55 -2.24
C HIS A 155 14.94 0.84 -1.73
N ALA A 156 15.77 1.40 -0.85
CA ALA A 156 15.53 2.70 -0.22
C ALA A 156 16.11 3.91 -0.99
N GLN A 157 16.83 3.71 -2.09
CA GLN A 157 17.69 4.74 -2.71
C GLN A 157 17.82 4.60 -4.24
N ASP A 158 17.85 3.37 -4.76
CA ASP A 158 17.92 3.11 -6.20
C ASP A 158 16.65 3.56 -6.92
N ALA A 159 16.79 3.91 -8.20
CA ALA A 159 15.66 4.17 -9.09
C ALA A 159 14.78 2.91 -9.23
N ASP A 160 15.35 1.71 -9.31
CA ASP A 160 14.58 0.46 -9.25
C ASP A 160 14.18 0.12 -7.79
N ALA A 161 13.35 0.97 -7.18
CA ALA A 161 12.97 0.84 -5.76
C ALA A 161 11.81 -0.13 -5.51
N PHE A 162 10.96 -0.37 -6.52
CA PHE A 162 9.69 -1.09 -6.35
C PHE A 162 9.59 -2.34 -7.21
N ARG A 163 8.94 -3.35 -6.67
CA ARG A 163 8.46 -4.56 -7.36
C ARG A 163 6.99 -4.76 -7.09
N ALA A 164 6.34 -5.56 -7.92
CA ALA A 164 4.96 -6.00 -7.70
C ALA A 164 4.91 -7.52 -7.55
N VAL A 165 4.39 -7.98 -6.42
CA VAL A 165 3.97 -9.36 -6.20
C VAL A 165 2.52 -9.48 -6.65
N ALA A 166 2.22 -10.46 -7.49
CA ALA A 166 0.86 -10.67 -7.97
C ALA A 166 -0.11 -10.89 -6.80
N GLN A 167 -1.23 -10.16 -6.82
CA GLN A 167 -2.32 -10.27 -5.85
C GLN A 167 -3.58 -10.71 -6.57
N GLU A 168 -4.36 -11.60 -5.96
CA GLU A 168 -5.65 -12.00 -6.48
C GLU A 168 -6.60 -10.78 -6.53
N PRO A 169 -7.19 -10.46 -7.70
CA PRO A 169 -8.14 -9.37 -7.82
C PRO A 169 -9.34 -9.59 -6.90
N LEU A 170 -9.84 -8.50 -6.29
CA LEU A 170 -11.10 -8.57 -5.56
C LEU A 170 -12.28 -8.54 -6.55
N PRO A 171 -13.14 -9.57 -6.56
CA PRO A 171 -14.26 -9.62 -7.49
C PRO A 171 -15.39 -8.67 -7.05
N GLY A 172 -16.21 -8.27 -8.02
CA GLY A 172 -17.46 -7.55 -7.77
C GLY A 172 -17.53 -6.18 -8.44
N PRO A 173 -18.71 -5.54 -8.37
CA PRO A 173 -18.89 -4.20 -8.91
C PRO A 173 -18.15 -3.15 -8.08
N PHE A 174 -17.80 -2.03 -8.70
CA PHE A 174 -17.21 -0.88 -8.00
C PHE A 174 -18.08 -0.43 -6.83
N ARG A 175 -17.54 -0.54 -5.62
CA ARG A 175 -18.12 0.00 -4.39
C ARG A 175 -16.98 0.52 -3.53
N PRO A 176 -16.76 1.85 -3.47
CA PRO A 176 -15.67 2.41 -2.68
C PRO A 176 -15.87 2.03 -1.21
N ARG A 177 -14.85 1.40 -0.62
CA ARG A 177 -14.82 1.05 0.80
C ARG A 177 -14.01 2.08 1.57
N ARG A 178 -14.36 2.27 2.84
CA ARG A 178 -13.65 3.18 3.75
C ARG A 178 -12.90 2.40 4.81
N PHE A 179 -11.87 3.01 5.36
CA PHE A 179 -11.13 2.51 6.51
C PHE A 179 -11.70 3.11 7.80
N ALA A 180 -11.96 2.26 8.78
CA ALA A 180 -12.29 2.68 10.15
C ALA A 180 -11.03 2.79 11.01
N GLN A 181 -11.16 3.45 12.16
CA GLN A 181 -10.12 3.40 13.18
C GLN A 181 -10.10 2.02 13.81
N ALA A 182 -8.93 1.37 13.77
CA ALA A 182 -8.73 0.03 14.29
C ALA A 182 -7.26 -0.17 14.66
N ARG A 183 -7.00 -1.01 15.67
CA ARG A 183 -5.65 -1.28 16.18
C ARG A 183 -5.10 -2.51 15.48
N LEU A 184 -4.41 -2.29 14.36
CA LEU A 184 -3.77 -3.35 13.59
C LEU A 184 -2.25 -3.22 13.65
N ALA A 185 -1.55 -4.34 13.50
CA ALA A 185 -0.11 -4.36 13.38
C ALA A 185 0.37 -5.48 12.46
N ILE A 186 1.56 -5.30 11.88
CA ILE A 186 2.33 -6.36 11.25
C ILE A 186 3.36 -6.85 12.27
N LEU A 187 3.22 -8.10 12.71
CA LEU A 187 4.10 -8.77 13.67
C LEU A 187 4.99 -9.76 12.94
N THR A 188 6.29 -9.75 13.19
CA THR A 188 7.24 -10.66 12.54
C THR A 188 7.76 -11.67 13.55
N LEU A 189 7.60 -12.97 13.24
CA LEU A 189 8.24 -14.01 14.03
C LEU A 189 9.76 -13.97 13.85
N SER A 190 10.50 -14.05 14.94
CA SER A 190 11.93 -14.31 14.94
C SER A 190 12.21 -15.58 15.75
N PRO A 191 13.31 -16.30 15.48
CA PRO A 191 13.74 -17.39 16.34
C PRO A 191 13.91 -16.90 17.79
N GLY A 192 13.18 -17.53 18.72
CA GLY A 192 13.20 -17.17 20.14
C GLY A 192 12.28 -16.00 20.54
N LEU A 193 11.37 -15.53 19.67
CA LEU A 193 10.38 -14.51 20.05
C LEU A 193 9.60 -14.96 21.30
N PRO A 194 9.67 -14.22 22.42
CA PRO A 194 8.98 -14.62 23.65
C PRO A 194 7.46 -14.63 23.49
N ALA A 195 6.82 -15.72 23.91
CA ALA A 195 5.38 -15.89 23.79
C ALA A 195 4.60 -14.81 24.57
N ASP A 196 5.08 -14.42 25.75
CA ASP A 196 4.48 -13.38 26.59
C ASP A 196 4.55 -11.99 25.93
N ALA A 197 5.65 -11.64 25.26
CA ALA A 197 5.77 -10.41 24.49
C ALA A 197 4.78 -10.38 23.32
N LEU A 198 4.69 -11.46 22.55
CA LEU A 198 3.70 -11.59 21.47
C LEU A 198 2.26 -11.48 22.03
N GLY A 199 2.01 -12.13 23.17
CA GLY A 199 0.71 -12.11 23.84
C GLY A 199 0.31 -10.73 24.35
N ALA A 200 1.26 -9.96 24.89
CA ALA A 200 1.04 -8.59 25.31
C ALA A 200 0.66 -7.68 24.12
N MET A 201 1.31 -7.84 22.97
CA MET A 201 0.97 -7.10 21.75
C MET A 201 -0.41 -7.48 21.23
N LEU A 202 -0.66 -8.77 20.99
CA LEU A 202 -1.96 -9.27 20.52
C LEU A 202 -3.10 -8.95 21.49
N GLY A 203 -2.79 -8.83 22.79
CA GLY A 203 -3.68 -8.35 23.85
C GLY A 203 -4.35 -7.00 23.56
N ARG A 204 -3.73 -6.17 22.72
CA ARG A 204 -4.14 -4.79 22.46
C ARG A 204 -4.57 -4.54 21.01
N LEU A 205 -4.58 -5.56 20.16
CA LEU A 205 -4.89 -5.44 18.73
C LEU A 205 -6.27 -6.02 18.43
N ASP A 206 -6.96 -5.39 17.47
CA ASP A 206 -8.23 -5.87 16.94
C ASP A 206 -7.97 -6.91 15.84
N ALA A 207 -6.88 -6.73 15.07
CA ALA A 207 -6.36 -7.73 14.15
C ALA A 207 -4.84 -7.60 13.95
N ALA A 208 -4.19 -8.64 13.45
CA ALA A 208 -2.75 -8.62 13.18
C ALA A 208 -2.38 -9.42 11.93
N VAL A 209 -1.43 -8.90 11.16
CA VAL A 209 -0.69 -9.71 10.18
C VAL A 209 0.45 -10.38 10.91
N LEU A 210 0.60 -11.69 10.77
CA LEU A 210 1.71 -12.45 11.36
C LEU A 210 2.65 -12.94 10.25
N ARG A 211 3.86 -12.38 10.17
CA ARG A 211 4.88 -12.84 9.22
C ARG A 211 5.58 -14.09 9.77
N VAL A 212 5.27 -15.24 9.17
CA VAL A 212 5.75 -16.57 9.56
C VAL A 212 6.87 -17.05 8.62
N PHE A 213 7.58 -18.11 9.01
CA PHE A 213 8.74 -18.57 8.25
C PHE A 213 8.32 -19.36 6.99
N GLY A 214 9.05 -19.15 5.88
CA GLY A 214 8.94 -19.93 4.66
C GLY A 214 7.50 -20.16 4.20
N ALA A 215 7.14 -21.42 3.96
CA ALA A 215 5.81 -21.81 3.47
C ALA A 215 4.72 -21.87 4.56
N GLY A 216 4.96 -21.33 5.77
CA GLY A 216 3.96 -21.27 6.84
C GLY A 216 4.31 -22.06 8.10
N THR A 217 5.55 -21.94 8.57
CA THR A 217 5.99 -22.56 9.82
C THR A 217 6.23 -21.51 10.92
N ALA A 218 6.08 -21.94 12.17
CA ALA A 218 6.42 -21.16 13.36
C ALA A 218 7.27 -22.00 14.32
N MET A 219 7.76 -21.37 15.38
CA MET A 219 8.46 -22.08 16.45
C MET A 219 7.52 -23.10 17.10
N SER A 220 8.02 -24.31 17.35
CA SER A 220 7.27 -25.36 18.06
C SER A 220 7.24 -25.12 19.58
N ASP A 221 6.81 -23.92 19.98
CA ASP A 221 6.66 -23.50 21.37
C ASP A 221 5.17 -23.56 21.77
N PRO A 222 4.79 -24.46 22.71
CA PRO A 222 3.42 -24.55 23.21
C PRO A 222 2.88 -23.23 23.78
N ALA A 223 3.71 -22.40 24.41
CA ALA A 223 3.28 -21.13 24.98
C ALA A 223 2.90 -20.13 23.87
N LEU A 224 3.70 -20.07 22.80
CA LEU A 224 3.41 -19.24 21.63
C LEU A 224 2.11 -19.68 20.95
N HIS A 225 1.90 -20.99 20.77
CA HIS A 225 0.67 -21.52 20.21
C HIS A 225 -0.55 -21.17 21.08
N ALA A 226 -0.43 -21.29 22.40
CA ALA A 226 -1.49 -20.94 23.33
C ALA A 226 -1.85 -19.44 23.26
N VAL A 227 -0.84 -18.57 23.12
CA VAL A 227 -1.03 -17.12 22.95
C VAL A 227 -1.80 -16.80 21.67
N LEU A 228 -1.44 -17.44 20.55
CA LEU A 228 -2.16 -17.25 19.28
C LEU A 228 -3.62 -17.72 19.39
N ALA A 229 -3.83 -18.92 19.93
CA ALA A 229 -5.17 -19.47 20.13
C ALA A 229 -6.03 -18.59 21.05
N ALA A 230 -5.45 -18.08 22.14
CA ALA A 230 -6.14 -17.18 23.06
C ALA A 230 -6.50 -15.83 22.41
N ALA A 231 -5.62 -15.28 21.58
CA ALA A 231 -5.89 -14.05 20.84
C ALA A 231 -7.05 -14.24 19.85
N VAL A 232 -7.03 -15.32 19.06
CA VAL A 232 -8.12 -15.65 18.12
C VAL A 232 -9.44 -15.91 18.87
N ALA A 233 -9.40 -16.64 19.98
CA ALA A 233 -10.59 -16.89 20.81
C ALA A 233 -11.21 -15.61 21.41
N ARG A 234 -10.40 -14.56 21.64
CA ARG A 234 -10.87 -13.24 22.06
C ARG A 234 -11.49 -12.42 20.92
N GLY A 235 -11.36 -12.89 19.67
CA GLY A 235 -11.83 -12.19 18.47
C GLY A 235 -10.75 -11.37 17.77
N CYS A 236 -9.48 -11.47 18.18
CA CYS A 236 -8.39 -10.85 17.43
C CYS A 236 -8.14 -11.66 16.15
N ARG A 237 -8.42 -11.08 14.97
CA ARG A 237 -8.17 -11.76 13.71
C ARG A 237 -6.68 -11.76 13.39
N ILE A 238 -6.13 -12.93 13.09
CA ILE A 238 -4.71 -13.06 12.77
C ILE A 238 -4.59 -13.63 11.37
N ARG A 239 -3.94 -12.91 10.46
CA ARG A 239 -3.67 -13.37 9.09
C ARG A 239 -2.19 -13.63 8.90
N ALA A 240 -1.81 -14.88 8.66
CA ALA A 240 -0.42 -15.23 8.42
C ALA A 240 0.01 -14.89 6.99
N VAL A 241 1.20 -14.34 6.83
CA VAL A 241 1.89 -14.19 5.51
C VAL A 241 3.31 -14.71 5.63
N SER A 242 3.94 -15.05 4.50
CA SER A 242 5.35 -15.44 4.53
C SER A 242 6.26 -14.25 4.84
N GLN A 243 7.38 -14.51 5.50
CA GLN A 243 8.51 -13.58 5.53
C GLN A 243 9.22 -13.49 4.18
N CYS A 244 9.13 -14.54 3.36
CA CYS A 244 9.67 -14.57 2.00
C CYS A 244 8.77 -13.74 1.08
N GLU A 245 9.38 -12.97 0.19
CA GLU A 245 8.67 -12.16 -0.80
C GLU A 245 7.93 -13.03 -1.83
N ALA A 246 8.49 -14.20 -2.17
CA ALA A 246 7.94 -15.13 -3.15
C ALA A 246 7.60 -16.50 -2.53
N GLY A 247 6.67 -17.21 -3.18
CA GLY A 247 6.27 -18.58 -2.84
C GLY A 247 5.03 -18.71 -1.96
N GLY A 248 4.73 -17.70 -1.13
CA GLY A 248 3.53 -17.66 -0.30
C GLY A 248 3.46 -18.79 0.74
N LEU A 249 2.24 -19.04 1.25
CA LEU A 249 1.97 -20.06 2.26
C LEU A 249 1.31 -21.30 1.68
N ALA A 250 1.73 -22.47 2.17
CA ALA A 250 1.18 -23.78 1.81
C ALA A 250 0.76 -24.55 3.08
N PRO A 251 -0.45 -24.27 3.64
CA PRO A 251 -0.95 -25.01 4.79
C PRO A 251 -0.97 -26.51 4.55
N GLY A 252 -0.56 -27.29 5.55
CA GLY A 252 -0.48 -28.75 5.45
C GLY A 252 0.81 -29.30 4.84
N ALA A 253 1.68 -28.46 4.24
CA ALA A 253 2.98 -28.90 3.73
C ALA A 253 3.94 -29.35 4.85
N TYR A 254 3.82 -28.79 6.05
CA TYR A 254 4.66 -29.12 7.21
C TYR A 254 3.85 -29.22 8.50
N ALA A 255 4.12 -30.25 9.30
CA ALA A 255 3.52 -30.41 10.63
C ALA A 255 3.80 -29.22 11.57
N ALA A 256 4.96 -28.57 11.39
CA ALA A 256 5.38 -27.38 12.15
C ALA A 256 4.45 -26.15 11.94
N GLY A 257 3.61 -26.14 10.90
CA GLY A 257 2.59 -25.10 10.70
C GLY A 257 1.22 -25.46 11.28
N ALA A 258 0.97 -26.73 11.62
CA ALA A 258 -0.36 -27.21 11.98
C ALA A 258 -0.93 -26.55 13.25
N ALA A 259 -0.08 -26.10 14.16
CA ALA A 259 -0.52 -25.39 15.37
C ALA A 259 -1.06 -23.98 15.06
N LEU A 260 -0.50 -23.27 14.07
CA LEU A 260 -1.00 -21.96 13.63
C LEU A 260 -2.44 -22.09 13.11
N TRP A 261 -2.65 -23.05 12.20
CA TRP A 261 -3.94 -23.25 11.56
C TRP A 261 -5.00 -23.76 12.54
N ARG A 262 -4.64 -24.66 13.45
CA ARG A 262 -5.54 -25.11 14.53
C ARG A 262 -5.90 -23.99 15.50
N ALA A 263 -5.03 -22.99 15.69
CA ALA A 263 -5.33 -21.81 16.49
C ALA A 263 -6.31 -20.84 15.81
N GLY A 264 -6.71 -21.10 14.56
CA GLY A 264 -7.62 -20.25 13.79
C GLY A 264 -6.96 -19.06 13.10
N VAL A 265 -5.63 -19.10 12.93
CA VAL A 265 -4.91 -18.12 12.11
C VAL A 265 -5.33 -18.28 10.64
N GLU A 266 -5.67 -17.18 9.99
CA GLU A 266 -6.09 -17.14 8.59
C GLU A 266 -4.88 -17.31 7.65
N ASN A 267 -5.06 -18.06 6.57
CA ASN A 267 -4.04 -18.19 5.53
C ASN A 267 -4.02 -16.96 4.61
N GLY A 268 -2.90 -16.23 4.59
CA GLY A 268 -2.63 -15.11 3.70
C GLY A 268 -2.31 -15.49 2.26
N GLY A 269 -2.03 -16.76 1.97
CA GLY A 269 -1.64 -17.21 0.63
C GLY A 269 -0.39 -16.49 0.14
N THR A 270 -0.51 -15.73 -0.94
CA THR A 270 0.55 -14.91 -1.56
C THR A 270 0.40 -13.41 -1.28
N ASP A 271 -0.44 -13.03 -0.31
CA ASP A 271 -0.58 -11.63 0.09
C ASP A 271 0.79 -11.08 0.53
N THR A 272 1.14 -9.87 0.07
CA THR A 272 2.23 -9.13 0.73
C THR A 272 1.77 -8.71 2.15
N PRO A 273 2.70 -8.39 3.07
CA PRO A 273 2.31 -7.89 4.40
C PRO A 273 1.39 -6.66 4.34
N GLU A 274 1.63 -5.75 3.39
CA GLU A 274 0.82 -4.56 3.14
C GLU A 274 -0.59 -4.94 2.68
N ALA A 275 -0.69 -5.82 1.67
CA ALA A 275 -1.98 -6.30 1.16
C ALA A 275 -2.81 -7.02 2.23
N ALA A 276 -2.17 -7.87 3.04
CA ALA A 276 -2.81 -8.56 4.15
C ALA A 276 -3.29 -7.61 5.24
N LEU A 277 -2.50 -6.57 5.56
CA LEU A 277 -2.87 -5.55 6.55
C LEU A 277 -4.13 -4.81 6.11
N ILE A 278 -4.16 -4.34 4.86
CA ILE A 278 -5.30 -3.64 4.28
C ILE A 278 -6.55 -4.53 4.24
N ARG A 279 -6.39 -5.81 3.89
CA ARG A 279 -7.51 -6.77 3.88
C ARG A 279 -8.14 -6.91 5.25
N LEU A 280 -7.33 -7.09 6.29
CA LEU A 280 -7.82 -7.10 7.67
C LEU A 280 -8.51 -5.78 8.02
N TRP A 281 -7.92 -4.65 7.65
CA TRP A 281 -8.44 -3.33 7.99
C TRP A 281 -9.83 -3.05 7.38
N LEU A 282 -10.03 -3.37 6.10
CA LEU A 282 -11.31 -3.15 5.42
C LEU A 282 -12.41 -4.06 5.95
N SER A 283 -12.05 -5.22 6.49
CA SER A 283 -13.00 -6.18 7.05
C SER A 283 -13.30 -5.96 8.54
N VAL A 284 -12.78 -4.88 9.15
CA VAL A 284 -13.25 -4.43 10.48
C VAL A 284 -14.67 -3.85 10.39
N LEU A 285 -15.08 -3.38 9.22
CA LEU A 285 -16.41 -2.82 8.95
C LEU A 285 -17.41 -3.84 8.40
N ASP A 286 -16.98 -5.07 8.10
CA ASP A 286 -17.81 -6.16 7.59
C ASP A 286 -18.40 -6.98 8.75
#